data_AF-A0A1Y1NDP0-F1
#
_entry.id   AF-A0A1Y1NDP0-F1
#
_cell.length_a   1.000
_cell.length_b   1.000
_cell.length_c   1.000
_cell.angle_alpha   90.00
_cell.angle_beta   90.00
_cell.angle_gamma   90.00
#
_symmetry.space_group_name_H-M   'P 1'
#
loop_
_entity.id
_entity.type
_entity.pdbx_description
1 polymer ?
#
loop_
_entity_poly.entity_id
_entity_poly.type
_entity_poly.pdbx_seq_one_letter_code
_entity_poly.pdbx_strand_id
1 'polypeptide(L)'
;MNEDLGAEIKKYDLEIQSIESEIAKLRQKLNKLKTKKNELEKQHNLVKSFDKTAEDLYKGTDFPWSANLTALLREKFKLEEFRPTQLVALNATLSKKDLLLLMPTGGGKSLCYQLPALVGKGTTLVVSPLLSLIEDQQIALRKLGIVSKSINSSTPKEIKKEINDYLSKGTKPVIKLLYVTPEWLSKSKLFKSYLQKCYAMGNLERIAIDEVHCCSQWGHDFRPDYQFLSLLKDMFPNVPIIGLTATATLSVLFDVQNMLNIKGCLIFRSSFNRPNLFYKVNIPDCYKCYIRMPF
;
A
#
# COMPACT_ATOMS: atom_id res chain seq x y z
N MET A 1 -70.84 14.08 23.86
CA MET A 1 -69.67 14.20 24.76
C MET A 1 -68.86 12.91 24.81
N ASN A 2 -69.44 11.74 25.11
CA ASN A 2 -68.69 10.46 25.15
C ASN A 2 -68.16 9.94 23.80
N GLU A 3 -68.82 10.22 22.68
CA GLU A 3 -68.32 9.79 21.35
C GLU A 3 -67.08 10.58 20.88
N ASP A 4 -66.94 11.83 21.34
CA ASP A 4 -65.87 12.75 20.92
C ASP A 4 -64.53 12.41 21.60
N LEU A 5 -64.58 12.06 22.89
CA LEU A 5 -63.43 11.54 23.66
C LEU A 5 -62.91 10.21 23.10
N GLY A 6 -63.79 9.34 22.59
CA GLY A 6 -63.39 8.06 22.00
C GLY A 6 -62.59 8.20 20.71
N ALA A 7 -62.94 9.18 19.87
CA ALA A 7 -62.18 9.49 18.65
C ALA A 7 -60.81 10.11 18.97
N GLU A 8 -60.75 10.95 19.99
CA GLU A 8 -59.53 11.61 20.43
C GLU A 8 -58.52 10.62 21.04
N ILE A 9 -58.99 9.67 21.87
CA ILE A 9 -58.15 8.57 22.40
C ILE A 9 -57.55 7.75 21.25
N LYS A 10 -58.38 7.37 20.26
CA LYS A 10 -57.93 6.55 19.13
C LYS A 10 -56.88 7.25 18.26
N LYS A 11 -56.96 8.58 18.16
CA LYS A 11 -55.94 9.40 17.47
C LYS A 11 -54.59 9.32 18.21
N TYR A 12 -54.59 9.48 19.53
CA TYR A 12 -53.37 9.37 20.32
C TYR A 12 -52.81 7.94 20.36
N ASP A 13 -53.66 6.91 20.36
CA ASP A 13 -53.22 5.50 20.27
C ASP A 13 -52.45 5.22 18.95
N LEU A 14 -52.92 5.78 17.83
CA LEU A 14 -52.22 5.69 16.54
C LEU A 14 -50.89 6.43 16.57
N GLU A 15 -50.84 7.59 17.21
CA GLU A 15 -49.61 8.37 17.36
C GLU A 15 -48.59 7.65 18.25
N ILE A 16 -49.05 7.03 19.35
CA ILE A 16 -48.23 6.17 20.22
C ILE A 16 -47.67 4.98 19.42
N GLN A 17 -48.50 4.26 18.67
CA GLN A 17 -48.02 3.13 17.84
C GLN A 17 -46.98 3.56 16.80
N SER A 18 -47.16 4.75 16.20
CA SER A 18 -46.20 5.31 15.26
C SER A 18 -44.85 5.58 15.94
N ILE A 19 -44.87 6.25 17.09
CA ILE A 19 -43.67 6.54 17.90
C ILE A 19 -42.98 5.26 18.35
N GLU A 20 -43.74 4.25 18.80
CA GLU A 20 -43.19 2.95 19.20
C GLU A 20 -42.47 2.22 18.06
N SER A 21 -43.05 2.26 16.85
CA SER A 21 -42.43 1.73 15.63
C SER A 21 -41.12 2.45 15.30
N GLU A 22 -41.08 3.77 15.48
CA GLU A 22 -39.88 4.57 15.24
C GLU A 22 -38.79 4.28 16.29
N ILE A 23 -39.15 4.14 17.57
CA ILE A 23 -38.25 3.70 18.64
C ILE A 23 -37.65 2.32 18.32
N ALA A 24 -38.46 1.38 17.82
CA ALA A 24 -37.97 0.06 17.43
C ALA A 24 -36.93 0.13 16.30
N LYS A 25 -37.18 0.94 15.26
CA LYS A 25 -36.22 1.18 14.17
C LYS A 25 -34.93 1.82 14.67
N LEU A 26 -35.02 2.82 15.55
CA LEU A 26 -33.87 3.49 16.14
C LEU A 26 -33.04 2.54 17.01
N ARG A 27 -33.68 1.68 17.82
CA ARG A 27 -33.00 0.64 18.61
C ARG A 27 -32.23 -0.35 17.73
N GLN A 28 -32.82 -0.78 16.61
CA GLN A 28 -32.14 -1.67 15.66
C GLN A 28 -30.92 -1.00 15.04
N LYS A 29 -31.04 0.28 14.64
CA LYS A 29 -29.93 1.07 14.10
C LYS A 29 -28.82 1.28 15.13
N LEU A 30 -29.18 1.57 16.38
CA LEU A 30 -28.23 1.71 17.49
C LEU A 30 -27.43 0.43 17.72
N ASN A 31 -28.08 -0.74 17.71
CA ASN A 31 -27.40 -2.02 17.86
C ASN A 31 -26.42 -2.27 16.71
N LYS A 32 -26.83 -2.06 15.45
CA LYS A 32 -25.92 -2.16 14.29
C LYS A 32 -24.69 -1.27 14.43
N LEU A 33 -24.88 -0.02 14.87
CA LEU A 33 -23.78 0.93 15.07
C LEU A 33 -22.86 0.52 16.22
N LYS A 34 -23.40 0.03 17.34
CA LYS A 34 -22.61 -0.47 18.48
C LYS A 34 -21.74 -1.66 18.08
N THR A 35 -22.28 -2.62 17.33
CA THR A 35 -21.52 -3.78 16.86
C THR A 35 -20.36 -3.34 15.98
N LYS A 36 -20.62 -2.44 15.03
CA LYS A 36 -19.60 -1.91 14.12
C LYS A 36 -18.53 -1.09 14.86
N LYS A 37 -18.93 -0.29 15.86
CA LYS A 37 -17.99 0.45 16.73
C LYS A 37 -17.06 -0.51 17.48
N ASN A 38 -17.61 -1.54 18.12
CA ASN A 38 -16.81 -2.51 18.87
C ASN A 38 -15.83 -3.27 17.96
N GLU A 39 -16.23 -3.59 16.74
CA GLU A 39 -15.37 -4.22 15.75
C GLU A 39 -14.22 -3.31 15.32
N LEU A 40 -14.51 -2.03 15.06
CA LEU A 40 -13.49 -1.01 14.75
C LEU A 40 -12.55 -0.74 15.93
N GLU A 41 -13.05 -0.74 17.17
CA GLU A 41 -12.23 -0.57 18.38
C GLU A 41 -11.28 -1.75 18.58
N LYS A 42 -11.73 -2.98 18.35
CA LYS A 42 -10.86 -4.17 18.36
C LYS A 42 -9.77 -4.06 17.31
N GLN A 43 -10.11 -3.67 16.07
CA GLN A 43 -9.14 -3.43 15.02
C GLN A 43 -8.15 -2.31 15.42
N HIS A 44 -8.63 -1.20 15.96
CA HIS A 44 -7.80 -0.07 16.39
C HIS A 44 -6.77 -0.45 17.46
N ASN A 45 -7.19 -1.24 18.46
CA ASN A 45 -6.31 -1.68 19.54
C ASN A 45 -5.28 -2.71 19.07
N LEU A 46 -5.64 -3.57 18.11
CA LEU A 46 -4.69 -4.49 17.47
C LEU A 46 -3.64 -3.71 16.65
N VAL A 47 -4.03 -2.68 15.90
CA VAL A 47 -3.08 -1.83 15.14
C VAL A 47 -2.08 -1.15 16.07
N LYS A 48 -2.57 -0.50 17.14
CA LYS A 48 -1.73 0.26 18.07
C LYS A 48 -0.69 -0.59 18.79
N SER A 49 -1.03 -1.84 19.12
CA SER A 49 -0.10 -2.76 19.79
C SER A 49 0.92 -3.39 18.82
N PHE A 50 0.51 -3.64 17.57
CA PHE A 50 1.41 -4.12 16.51
C PHE A 50 2.43 -3.06 16.06
N ASP A 51 1.99 -1.83 15.79
CA ASP A 51 2.85 -0.78 15.22
C ASP A 51 4.02 -0.44 16.14
N LYS A 52 3.79 -0.23 17.45
CA LYS A 52 4.83 0.28 18.35
C LYS A 52 5.87 -0.78 18.69
N THR A 53 5.43 -1.99 19.02
CA THR A 53 6.32 -3.12 19.39
C THR A 53 7.17 -3.58 18.21
N ALA A 54 6.57 -3.66 17.02
CA ALA A 54 7.29 -4.07 15.82
C ALA A 54 8.27 -3.00 15.35
N GLU A 55 7.89 -1.71 15.36
CA GLU A 55 8.83 -0.64 14.99
C GLU A 55 10.05 -0.63 15.91
N ASP A 56 9.87 -0.80 17.23
CA ASP A 56 10.98 -0.84 18.19
C ASP A 56 11.95 -2.01 17.92
N LEU A 57 11.44 -3.18 17.51
CA LEU A 57 12.25 -4.34 17.13
C LEU A 57 13.17 -4.06 15.93
N TYR A 58 12.73 -3.24 14.98
CA TYR A 58 13.46 -2.99 13.72
C TYR A 58 14.20 -1.64 13.70
N LYS A 59 14.20 -0.85 14.79
CA LYS A 59 14.92 0.43 14.88
C LYS A 59 16.44 0.27 15.01
N GLY A 60 16.91 -0.90 15.43
CA GLY A 60 18.33 -1.19 15.67
C GLY A 60 19.22 -1.07 14.43
N THR A 61 20.50 -0.88 14.69
CA THR A 61 21.60 -0.85 13.69
C THR A 61 22.58 -2.02 13.87
N ASP A 62 22.16 -3.02 14.63
CA ASP A 62 22.88 -4.24 15.01
C ASP A 62 22.61 -5.41 14.04
N PHE A 63 21.88 -5.16 12.95
CA PHE A 63 21.63 -6.19 11.95
C PHE A 63 22.88 -6.47 11.10
N PRO A 64 23.06 -7.71 10.58
CA PRO A 64 24.22 -8.07 9.76
C PRO A 64 24.41 -7.21 8.49
N TRP A 65 23.34 -6.58 8.00
CA TRP A 65 23.34 -5.74 6.80
C TRP A 65 23.46 -4.23 7.10
N SER A 66 23.46 -3.80 8.36
CA SER A 66 23.37 -2.38 8.73
C SER A 66 24.54 -1.55 8.19
N ALA A 67 25.77 -2.05 8.29
CA ALA A 67 26.95 -1.36 7.74
C ALA A 67 26.87 -1.21 6.21
N ASN A 68 26.45 -2.27 5.51
CA ASN A 68 26.30 -2.27 4.06
C ASN A 68 25.18 -1.32 3.60
N LEU A 69 24.06 -1.27 4.34
CA LEU A 69 22.99 -0.32 4.06
C LEU A 69 23.48 1.12 4.10
N THR A 70 24.20 1.51 5.15
CA THR A 70 24.74 2.88 5.28
C THR A 70 25.77 3.19 4.19
N ALA A 71 26.64 2.24 3.85
CA ALA A 71 27.60 2.40 2.77
C ALA A 71 26.89 2.63 1.41
N LEU A 72 25.96 1.74 1.04
CA LEU A 72 25.20 1.86 -0.21
C LEU A 72 24.33 3.12 -0.26
N LEU A 73 23.75 3.54 0.86
CA LEU A 73 22.98 4.79 0.95
C LEU A 73 23.85 5.99 0.54
N ARG A 74 25.06 6.10 1.11
CA ARG A 74 25.99 7.20 0.83
C ARG A 74 26.62 7.09 -0.54
N GLU A 75 27.07 5.90 -0.94
CA GLU A 75 27.80 5.70 -2.18
C GLU A 75 26.91 5.76 -3.42
N LYS A 76 25.77 5.07 -3.40
CA LYS A 76 24.86 4.94 -4.56
C LYS A 76 23.79 6.01 -4.55
N PHE A 77 23.12 6.23 -3.42
CA PHE A 77 21.99 7.17 -3.36
C PHE A 77 22.38 8.60 -3.00
N LYS A 78 23.64 8.83 -2.58
CA LYS A 78 24.16 10.16 -2.18
C LYS A 78 23.33 10.80 -1.07
N LEU A 79 22.83 9.98 -0.14
CA LEU A 79 22.07 10.40 1.03
C LEU A 79 22.91 10.13 2.29
N GLU A 80 22.88 11.08 3.23
CA GLU A 80 23.67 10.98 4.47
C GLU A 80 23.00 10.11 5.53
N GLU A 81 21.66 10.22 5.63
CA GLU A 81 20.84 9.60 6.67
C GLU A 81 19.51 9.07 6.13
N PHE A 82 18.95 8.10 6.84
CA PHE A 82 17.60 7.58 6.58
C PHE A 82 16.54 8.54 7.13
N ARG A 83 15.47 8.74 6.37
CA ARG A 83 14.28 9.43 6.86
C ARG A 83 13.53 8.56 7.87
N PRO A 84 12.62 9.16 8.68
CA PRO A 84 11.78 8.41 9.59
C PRO A 84 11.07 7.24 8.89
N THR A 85 10.99 6.11 9.58
CA THR A 85 10.37 4.85 9.11
C THR A 85 11.14 4.11 7.99
N GLN A 86 12.13 4.72 7.32
CA GLN A 86 12.88 4.01 6.27
C GLN A 86 13.73 2.88 6.83
N LEU A 87 14.52 3.14 7.88
CA LEU A 87 15.41 2.12 8.46
C LEU A 87 14.65 0.88 8.96
N VAL A 88 13.55 1.10 9.69
CA VAL A 88 12.69 0.00 10.17
C VAL A 88 12.10 -0.80 9.01
N ALA A 89 11.66 -0.13 7.95
CA ALA A 89 11.14 -0.79 6.75
C ALA A 89 12.22 -1.63 6.06
N LEU A 90 13.43 -1.09 5.92
CA LEU A 90 14.58 -1.78 5.34
C LEU A 90 14.95 -3.04 6.15
N ASN A 91 15.05 -2.90 7.47
CA ASN A 91 15.39 -4.00 8.37
C ASN A 91 14.33 -5.11 8.36
N ALA A 92 13.05 -4.77 8.43
CA ALA A 92 11.95 -5.72 8.32
C ALA A 92 11.98 -6.50 6.99
N THR A 93 12.17 -5.76 5.91
CA THR A 93 12.23 -6.26 4.54
C THR A 93 13.42 -7.22 4.36
N LEU A 94 14.62 -6.83 4.82
CA LEU A 94 15.82 -7.69 4.79
C LEU A 94 15.72 -8.90 5.73
N SER A 95 14.95 -8.80 6.81
CA SER A 95 14.59 -9.91 7.70
C SER A 95 13.54 -10.86 7.11
N LYS A 96 13.23 -10.73 5.82
CA LYS A 96 12.25 -11.54 5.07
C LYS A 96 10.83 -11.49 5.66
N LYS A 97 10.43 -10.35 6.24
CA LYS A 97 9.05 -10.12 6.66
C LYS A 97 8.24 -9.43 5.55
N ASP A 98 6.97 -9.79 5.47
CA ASP A 98 6.00 -9.06 4.67
C ASP A 98 5.67 -7.73 5.35
N LEU A 99 5.56 -6.65 4.58
CA LEU A 99 5.42 -5.29 5.09
C LEU A 99 4.44 -4.47 4.25
N LEU A 100 3.52 -3.77 4.89
CA LEU A 100 2.75 -2.68 4.32
C LEU A 100 3.27 -1.35 4.86
N LEU A 101 3.71 -0.47 3.96
CA LEU A 101 4.37 0.78 4.29
C LEU A 101 3.52 1.98 3.85
N LEU A 102 2.98 2.70 4.82
CA LEU A 102 2.24 3.95 4.61
C LEU A 102 3.17 5.14 4.80
N MET A 103 3.57 5.78 3.70
CA MET A 103 4.43 6.96 3.72
C MET A 103 3.93 8.03 2.74
N PRO A 104 3.87 9.31 3.16
CA PRO A 104 3.39 10.38 2.30
C PRO A 104 4.19 10.49 1.00
N THR A 105 3.59 11.07 -0.04
CA THR A 105 4.27 11.34 -1.33
C THR A 105 5.53 12.17 -1.11
N GLY A 106 6.60 11.79 -1.80
CA GLY A 106 7.93 12.36 -1.58
C GLY A 106 8.59 11.94 -0.25
N GLY A 107 8.00 11.05 0.54
CA GLY A 107 8.58 10.53 1.79
C GLY A 107 9.78 9.60 1.59
N GLY A 108 10.08 9.18 0.36
CA GLY A 108 11.19 8.28 0.05
C GLY A 108 10.82 6.80 0.07
N LYS A 109 9.59 6.45 -0.35
CA LYS A 109 9.07 5.08 -0.44
C LYS A 109 9.96 4.17 -1.29
N SER A 110 10.40 4.65 -2.45
CA SER A 110 11.16 3.83 -3.40
C SER A 110 12.46 3.28 -2.82
N LEU A 111 13.12 4.06 -1.95
CA LEU A 111 14.35 3.63 -1.29
C LEU A 111 14.15 2.35 -0.47
N CYS A 112 12.96 2.16 0.12
CA CYS A 112 12.63 1.02 0.98
C CYS A 112 12.59 -0.33 0.24
N TYR A 113 12.51 -0.34 -1.09
CA TYR A 113 12.66 -1.56 -1.90
C TYR A 113 13.89 -1.52 -2.82
N GLN A 114 14.36 -0.32 -3.21
CA GLN A 114 15.55 -0.17 -4.06
C GLN A 114 16.85 -0.50 -3.32
N LEU A 115 17.01 -0.01 -2.09
CA LEU A 115 18.22 -0.25 -1.33
C LEU A 115 18.37 -1.74 -0.93
N PRO A 116 17.32 -2.45 -0.44
CA PRO A 116 17.40 -3.88 -0.18
C PRO A 116 17.70 -4.70 -1.43
N ALA A 117 17.27 -4.25 -2.62
CA ALA A 117 17.60 -4.93 -3.88
C ALA A 117 19.11 -4.93 -4.16
N LEU A 118 19.85 -3.90 -3.71
CA LEU A 118 21.30 -3.84 -3.88
C LEU A 118 22.05 -4.68 -2.85
N VAL A 119 21.53 -4.79 -1.63
CA VAL A 119 22.07 -5.68 -0.59
C VAL A 119 21.87 -7.14 -0.98
N GLY A 120 20.73 -7.44 -1.59
CA GLY A 120 20.38 -8.75 -2.13
C GLY A 120 21.31 -9.23 -3.24
N LYS A 121 21.38 -10.55 -3.44
CA LYS A 121 22.16 -11.16 -4.53
C LYS A 121 21.34 -11.22 -5.83
N GLY A 122 20.04 -11.50 -5.72
CA GLY A 122 19.10 -11.64 -6.83
C GLY A 122 18.34 -10.36 -7.19
N THR A 123 17.08 -10.55 -7.55
CA THR A 123 16.17 -9.55 -8.13
C THR A 123 15.01 -9.24 -7.20
N THR A 124 14.70 -7.95 -7.11
CA THR A 124 13.42 -7.45 -6.62
C THR A 124 12.48 -7.22 -7.80
N LEU A 125 11.35 -7.92 -7.82
CA LEU A 125 10.25 -7.65 -8.75
C LEU A 125 9.46 -6.45 -8.24
N VAL A 126 9.24 -5.43 -9.06
CA VAL A 126 8.45 -4.24 -8.70
C VAL A 126 7.21 -4.18 -9.57
N VAL A 127 6.04 -4.30 -8.96
CA VAL A 127 4.75 -4.11 -9.61
C VAL A 127 4.36 -2.65 -9.43
N SER A 128 4.13 -1.92 -10.52
CA SER A 128 3.72 -0.51 -10.48
C SER A 128 2.59 -0.25 -11.49
N PRO A 129 1.59 0.58 -11.15
CA PRO A 129 0.37 0.73 -11.96
C PRO A 129 0.56 1.58 -13.23
N LEU A 130 1.58 2.43 -13.30
CA LEU A 130 1.74 3.41 -14.36
C LEU A 130 3.10 3.27 -15.04
N LEU A 131 3.11 3.23 -16.37
CA LEU A 131 4.33 3.19 -17.17
C LEU A 131 5.21 4.43 -16.96
N SER A 132 4.60 5.60 -16.83
CA SER A 132 5.32 6.85 -16.53
C SER A 132 6.09 6.78 -15.22
N LEU A 133 5.48 6.25 -14.15
CA LEU A 133 6.17 6.04 -12.88
C LEU A 133 7.34 5.07 -13.01
N ILE A 134 7.17 3.99 -13.78
CA ILE A 134 8.25 3.03 -14.05
C ILE A 134 9.41 3.71 -14.78
N GLU A 135 9.11 4.52 -15.80
CA GLU A 135 10.12 5.24 -16.59
C GLU A 135 10.92 6.22 -15.72
N ASP A 136 10.23 7.00 -14.88
CA ASP A 136 10.88 7.92 -13.94
C ASP A 136 11.83 7.20 -12.99
N GLN A 137 11.40 6.07 -12.42
CA GLN A 137 12.25 5.26 -11.54
C GLN A 137 13.46 4.69 -12.30
N GLN A 138 13.30 4.22 -13.53
CA GLN A 138 14.42 3.71 -14.32
C GLN A 138 15.43 4.77 -14.70
N ILE A 139 14.97 5.98 -15.06
CA ILE A 139 15.86 7.10 -15.36
C ILE A 139 16.69 7.42 -14.12
N ALA A 140 16.05 7.49 -12.94
CA ALA A 140 16.75 7.72 -11.68
C ALA A 140 17.78 6.61 -11.38
N LEU A 141 17.38 5.34 -11.45
CA LEU A 141 18.27 4.20 -11.18
C LEU A 141 19.45 4.12 -12.16
N ARG A 142 19.23 4.43 -13.44
CA ARG A 142 20.27 4.48 -14.46
C ARG A 142 21.33 5.54 -14.14
N LYS A 143 20.92 6.72 -13.67
CA LYS A 143 21.85 7.78 -13.21
C LYS A 143 22.70 7.32 -12.03
N LEU A 144 22.20 6.40 -11.21
CA LEU A 144 22.94 5.79 -10.09
C LEU A 144 23.79 4.57 -10.50
N GLY A 145 23.79 4.20 -11.79
CA GLY A 145 24.49 3.01 -12.28
C GLY A 145 23.89 1.69 -11.77
N ILE A 146 22.61 1.68 -11.42
CA ILE A 146 21.90 0.49 -10.93
C ILE A 146 21.24 -0.22 -12.11
N VAL A 147 21.49 -1.53 -12.24
CA VAL A 147 20.88 -2.35 -13.30
C VAL A 147 19.41 -2.59 -12.99
N SER A 148 18.55 -1.87 -13.71
CA SER A 148 17.08 -2.04 -13.67
C SER A 148 16.52 -2.22 -15.07
N LYS A 149 15.48 -3.05 -15.21
CA LYS A 149 14.76 -3.26 -16.48
C LYS A 149 13.25 -3.18 -16.26
N SER A 150 12.49 -2.96 -17.32
CA SER A 150 11.03 -3.10 -17.32
C SER A 150 10.58 -4.06 -18.40
N ILE A 151 9.46 -4.71 -18.15
CA ILE A 151 8.81 -5.57 -19.12
C ILE A 151 7.30 -5.32 -19.15
N ASN A 152 6.79 -5.07 -20.34
CA ASN A 152 5.37 -4.85 -20.64
C ASN A 152 5.05 -5.30 -22.07
N SER A 153 3.82 -5.07 -22.52
CA SER A 153 3.37 -5.41 -23.87
C SER A 153 4.21 -4.75 -24.97
N SER A 154 4.56 -3.48 -24.79
CA SER A 154 5.30 -2.66 -25.73
C SER A 154 6.82 -2.85 -25.68
N THR A 155 7.36 -3.65 -24.75
CA THR A 155 8.81 -3.87 -24.65
C THR A 155 9.34 -4.58 -25.92
N PRO A 156 10.44 -4.09 -26.54
CA PRO A 156 11.07 -4.71 -27.71
C PRO A 156 11.42 -6.20 -27.49
N LYS A 157 11.42 -6.98 -28.57
CA LYS A 157 11.64 -8.45 -28.51
C LYS A 157 13.02 -8.79 -27.97
N GLU A 158 14.03 -7.99 -28.31
CA GLU A 158 15.42 -8.15 -27.92
C GLU A 158 15.56 -7.97 -26.40
N ILE A 159 14.94 -6.94 -25.84
CA ILE A 159 14.93 -6.67 -24.40
C ILE A 159 14.12 -7.74 -23.66
N LYS A 160 12.97 -8.18 -24.19
CA LYS A 160 12.22 -9.30 -23.63
C LYS A 160 13.07 -10.57 -23.59
N LYS A 161 13.82 -10.85 -24.66
CA LYS A 161 14.73 -12.01 -24.72
C LYS A 161 15.82 -11.91 -23.65
N GLU A 162 16.48 -10.76 -23.52
CA GLU A 162 17.50 -10.51 -22.48
C GLU A 162 16.94 -10.77 -21.06
N ILE A 163 15.76 -10.21 -20.75
CA ILE A 163 15.10 -10.39 -19.46
C ILE A 163 14.73 -11.87 -19.24
N ASN A 164 14.17 -12.53 -20.25
CA ASN A 164 13.78 -13.93 -20.15
C ASN A 164 14.99 -14.87 -19.98
N ASP A 165 16.09 -14.61 -20.69
CA ASP A 165 17.35 -15.34 -20.55
C ASP A 165 17.92 -15.16 -19.13
N TYR A 166 17.89 -13.94 -18.59
CA TYR A 166 18.27 -13.68 -17.20
C TYR A 166 17.40 -14.46 -16.21
N LEU A 167 16.07 -14.36 -16.33
CA LEU A 167 15.14 -15.01 -15.41
C LEU A 167 15.21 -16.55 -15.48
N SER A 168 15.57 -17.12 -16.64
CA SER A 168 15.68 -18.58 -16.80
C SER A 168 17.05 -19.17 -16.49
N LYS A 169 18.13 -18.43 -16.74
CA LYS A 169 19.51 -18.95 -16.68
C LYS A 169 20.39 -18.22 -15.66
N GLY A 170 19.94 -17.10 -15.10
CA GLY A 170 20.75 -16.27 -14.20
C GLY A 170 21.93 -15.61 -14.91
N THR A 171 21.76 -15.18 -16.16
CA THR A 171 22.84 -14.53 -16.94
C THR A 171 23.33 -13.25 -16.27
N LYS A 172 24.52 -12.77 -16.65
CA LYS A 172 25.04 -11.47 -16.21
C LYS A 172 24.75 -10.38 -17.25
N PRO A 173 24.56 -9.11 -16.84
CA PRO A 173 24.54 -8.62 -15.45
C PRO A 173 23.26 -8.98 -14.70
N VAL A 174 23.35 -9.06 -13.36
CA VAL A 174 22.20 -9.31 -12.48
C VAL A 174 21.25 -8.13 -12.54
N ILE A 175 19.98 -8.39 -12.91
CA ILE A 175 18.93 -7.37 -12.86
C ILE A 175 18.50 -7.19 -11.40
N LYS A 176 18.90 -6.08 -10.77
CA LYS A 176 18.57 -5.81 -9.36
C LYS A 176 17.09 -5.46 -9.17
N LEU A 177 16.54 -4.67 -10.10
CA LEU A 177 15.13 -4.28 -10.10
C LEU A 177 14.48 -4.60 -11.44
N LEU A 178 13.41 -5.38 -11.41
CA LEU A 178 12.59 -5.68 -12.59
C LEU A 178 11.20 -5.08 -12.41
N TYR A 179 10.88 -4.04 -13.17
CA TYR A 179 9.58 -3.38 -13.14
C TYR A 179 8.60 -4.06 -14.09
N VAL A 180 7.37 -4.24 -13.63
CA VAL A 180 6.28 -4.85 -14.40
C VAL A 180 4.95 -4.16 -14.08
N THR A 181 4.06 -4.11 -15.07
CA THR A 181 2.68 -3.66 -14.82
C THR A 181 1.82 -4.85 -14.35
N PRO A 182 0.78 -4.63 -13.52
CA PRO A 182 -0.11 -5.69 -13.06
C PRO A 182 -0.77 -6.44 -14.23
N GLU A 183 -1.14 -5.75 -15.31
CA GLU A 183 -1.77 -6.34 -16.49
C GLU A 183 -0.82 -7.34 -17.19
N TRP A 184 0.45 -6.97 -17.33
CA TRP A 184 1.45 -7.85 -17.95
C TRP A 184 1.73 -9.08 -17.08
N LEU A 185 1.88 -8.87 -15.78
CA LEU A 185 2.10 -9.93 -14.79
C LEU A 185 0.93 -10.93 -14.77
N SER A 186 -0.31 -10.42 -14.83
CA SER A 186 -1.52 -11.24 -14.86
C SER A 186 -1.65 -12.02 -16.17
N LYS A 187 -1.52 -11.37 -17.33
CA LYS A 187 -1.84 -11.95 -18.65
C LYS A 187 -0.74 -12.86 -19.20
N SER A 188 0.53 -12.57 -18.93
CA SER A 188 1.65 -13.27 -19.58
C SER A 188 2.01 -14.58 -18.88
N LYS A 189 1.46 -15.71 -19.35
CA LYS A 189 1.81 -17.06 -18.86
C LYS A 189 3.31 -17.37 -19.01
N LEU A 190 3.89 -16.97 -20.13
CA LEU A 190 5.32 -17.18 -20.42
C LEU A 190 6.21 -16.43 -19.41
N PHE A 191 5.89 -15.17 -19.14
CA PHE A 191 6.62 -14.38 -18.14
C PHE A 191 6.53 -15.01 -16.74
N LYS A 192 5.35 -15.49 -16.34
CA LYS A 192 5.17 -16.21 -15.07
C LYS A 192 6.02 -17.47 -14.97
N SER A 193 6.15 -18.24 -16.06
CA SER A 193 7.05 -19.40 -16.10
C SER A 193 8.52 -19.01 -15.89
N TYR A 194 8.96 -17.90 -16.48
CA TYR A 194 10.32 -17.38 -16.26
C TYR A 194 10.54 -16.88 -14.83
N LEU A 195 9.55 -16.19 -14.24
CA LEU A 195 9.61 -15.81 -12.83
C LEU A 195 9.69 -17.03 -11.90
N GLN A 196 8.95 -18.11 -12.19
CA GLN A 196 9.04 -19.37 -11.44
C GLN A 196 10.42 -20.01 -11.53
N LYS A 197 11.05 -20.00 -12.70
CA LYS A 197 12.45 -20.45 -12.86
C LYS A 197 13.41 -19.58 -12.03
N CYS A 198 13.24 -18.26 -12.08
CA CYS A 198 14.03 -17.31 -11.28
C CYS A 198 13.90 -17.59 -9.77
N TYR A 199 12.67 -17.83 -9.30
CA TYR A 199 12.39 -18.24 -7.92
C TYR A 199 13.02 -19.58 -7.56
N ALA A 200 12.90 -20.61 -8.41
CA ALA A 200 13.47 -21.93 -8.18
C ALA A 200 15.00 -21.90 -8.07
N MET A 201 15.67 -20.97 -8.77
CA MET A 201 17.11 -20.73 -8.64
C MET A 201 17.49 -19.91 -7.39
N GLY A 202 16.52 -19.44 -6.60
CA GLY A 202 16.78 -18.56 -5.45
C GLY A 202 17.12 -17.12 -5.83
N ASN A 203 16.86 -16.71 -7.08
CA ASN A 203 17.20 -15.38 -7.57
C ASN A 203 16.04 -14.37 -7.44
N LEU A 204 14.82 -14.79 -7.13
CA LEU A 204 13.73 -13.88 -6.78
C LEU A 204 13.73 -13.64 -5.27
N GLU A 205 14.22 -12.49 -4.84
CA GLU A 205 14.43 -12.22 -3.41
C GLU A 205 13.30 -11.43 -2.77
N ARG A 206 12.55 -10.67 -3.57
CA ARG A 206 11.51 -9.76 -3.05
C ARG A 206 10.50 -9.39 -4.11
N ILE A 207 9.29 -9.10 -3.67
CA ILE A 207 8.26 -8.46 -4.48
C ILE A 207 7.89 -7.14 -3.82
N ALA A 208 8.01 -6.05 -4.55
CA ALA A 208 7.52 -4.73 -4.17
C ALA A 208 6.25 -4.42 -4.96
N ILE A 209 5.20 -3.96 -4.30
CA ILE A 209 3.95 -3.53 -4.92
C ILE A 209 3.80 -2.04 -4.62
N ASP A 210 4.04 -1.22 -5.63
CA ASP A 210 3.84 0.22 -5.57
C ASP A 210 2.35 0.56 -5.74
N GLU A 211 1.89 1.60 -5.06
CA GLU A 211 0.47 1.94 -4.95
C GLU A 211 -0.41 0.74 -4.59
N VAL A 212 0.00 -0.02 -3.56
CA VAL A 212 -0.68 -1.26 -3.12
C VAL A 212 -2.16 -1.06 -2.77
N HIS A 213 -2.57 0.18 -2.51
CA HIS A 213 -3.97 0.53 -2.26
C HIS A 213 -4.89 0.22 -3.47
N CYS A 214 -4.36 0.13 -4.69
CA CYS A 214 -5.10 -0.26 -5.90
C CYS A 214 -5.68 -1.68 -5.83
N CYS A 215 -5.19 -2.56 -4.93
CA CYS A 215 -5.75 -3.88 -4.69
C CYS A 215 -7.18 -3.85 -4.11
N SER A 216 -7.48 -2.81 -3.31
CA SER A 216 -8.73 -2.74 -2.55
C SER A 216 -9.81 -2.03 -3.34
N GLN A 217 -11.01 -2.60 -3.38
CA GLN A 217 -12.20 -1.93 -3.95
C GLN A 217 -12.61 -0.69 -3.14
N TRP A 218 -12.17 -0.60 -1.88
CA TRP A 218 -12.37 0.55 -1.02
C TRP A 218 -11.26 1.60 -1.17
N GLY A 219 -10.26 1.32 -2.02
CA GLY A 219 -9.28 2.29 -2.47
C GLY A 219 -9.87 3.25 -3.50
N HIS A 220 -9.32 4.45 -3.58
CA HIS A 220 -9.76 5.49 -4.51
C HIS A 220 -9.35 5.22 -5.98
N ASP A 221 -8.40 4.31 -6.22
CA ASP A 221 -7.92 3.90 -7.57
C ASP A 221 -7.89 2.37 -7.70
N PHE A 222 -9.04 1.71 -7.47
CA PHE A 222 -9.14 0.25 -7.59
C PHE A 222 -8.83 -0.23 -9.02
N ARG A 223 -7.99 -1.26 -9.15
CA ARG A 223 -7.64 -1.87 -10.43
C ARG A 223 -7.90 -3.37 -10.45
N PRO A 224 -8.80 -3.88 -11.32
CA PRO A 224 -9.11 -5.30 -11.39
C PRO A 224 -7.89 -6.21 -11.62
N ASP A 225 -6.91 -5.78 -12.43
CA ASP A 225 -5.69 -6.56 -12.69
C ASP A 225 -4.83 -6.80 -11.44
N TYR A 226 -5.00 -5.99 -10.38
CA TYR A 226 -4.34 -6.24 -9.10
C TYR A 226 -4.88 -7.49 -8.40
N GLN A 227 -6.09 -8.00 -8.75
CA GLN A 227 -6.63 -9.23 -8.16
C GLN A 227 -5.69 -10.43 -8.29
N PHE A 228 -4.91 -10.49 -9.39
CA PHE A 228 -3.92 -11.53 -9.61
C PHE A 228 -2.81 -11.55 -8.53
N LEU A 229 -2.53 -10.41 -7.90
CA LEU A 229 -1.48 -10.30 -6.88
C LEU A 229 -1.76 -11.16 -5.63
N SER A 230 -3.02 -11.56 -5.41
CA SER A 230 -3.41 -12.52 -4.37
C SER A 230 -2.69 -13.86 -4.51
N LEU A 231 -2.36 -14.27 -5.73
CA LEU A 231 -1.70 -15.54 -6.04
C LEU A 231 -0.18 -15.49 -5.84
N LEU A 232 0.40 -14.32 -5.59
CA LEU A 232 1.86 -14.18 -5.49
C LEU A 232 2.43 -14.95 -4.31
N LYS A 233 1.74 -15.00 -3.17
CA LYS A 233 2.18 -15.80 -2.03
C LYS A 233 2.04 -17.29 -2.25
N ASP A 234 1.03 -17.72 -2.99
CA ASP A 234 0.88 -19.12 -3.35
C ASP A 234 1.99 -19.55 -4.33
N MET A 235 2.37 -18.67 -5.27
CA MET A 235 3.44 -18.92 -6.24
C MET A 235 4.85 -18.83 -5.61
N PHE A 236 5.05 -17.90 -4.67
CA PHE A 236 6.35 -17.52 -4.12
C PHE A 236 6.31 -17.41 -2.58
N PRO A 237 6.02 -18.50 -1.85
CA PRO A 237 5.72 -18.43 -0.42
C PRO A 237 6.85 -17.84 0.43
N ASN A 238 8.10 -18.13 0.05
CA ASN A 238 9.30 -17.69 0.78
C ASN A 238 9.78 -16.28 0.38
N VAL A 239 9.13 -15.64 -0.61
CA VAL A 239 9.54 -14.32 -1.10
C VAL A 239 8.79 -13.23 -0.34
N PRO A 240 9.47 -12.37 0.43
CA PRO A 240 8.82 -11.29 1.15
C PRO A 240 8.17 -10.27 0.21
N ILE A 241 6.97 -9.81 0.58
CA ILE A 241 6.20 -8.79 -0.13
C ILE A 241 6.28 -7.47 0.65
N ILE A 242 6.65 -6.40 -0.03
CA ILE A 242 6.54 -5.03 0.48
C ILE A 242 5.48 -4.28 -0.34
N GLY A 243 4.36 -3.91 0.29
CA GLY A 243 3.33 -3.04 -0.29
C GLY A 243 3.55 -1.59 0.14
N LEU A 244 3.56 -0.65 -0.80
CA LEU A 244 3.81 0.76 -0.52
C LEU A 244 2.62 1.61 -0.96
N THR A 245 2.26 2.62 -0.15
CA THR A 245 1.21 3.58 -0.51
C THR A 245 1.39 4.91 0.23
N ALA A 246 0.91 5.99 -0.38
CA ALA A 246 0.79 7.30 0.26
C ALA A 246 -0.59 7.56 0.88
N THR A 247 -1.63 6.96 0.31
CA THR A 247 -3.02 7.43 0.39
C THR A 247 -3.95 6.26 0.72
N ALA A 248 -3.66 5.55 1.81
CA ALA A 248 -4.52 4.48 2.31
C ALA A 248 -4.94 4.73 3.77
N THR A 249 -6.20 4.44 4.05
CA THR A 249 -6.69 4.29 5.43
C THR A 249 -6.24 2.93 5.98
N LEU A 250 -6.24 2.76 7.30
CA LEU A 250 -5.94 1.48 7.92
C LEU A 250 -6.89 0.36 7.47
N SER A 251 -8.18 0.68 7.25
CA SER A 251 -9.14 -0.30 6.74
C SER A 251 -8.78 -0.81 5.34
N VAL A 252 -8.29 0.08 4.47
CA VAL A 252 -7.80 -0.29 3.13
C VAL A 252 -6.56 -1.17 3.24
N LEU A 253 -5.64 -0.87 4.17
CA LEU A 253 -4.45 -1.71 4.38
C LEU A 253 -4.81 -3.11 4.89
N PHE A 254 -5.81 -3.25 5.76
CA PHE A 254 -6.28 -4.55 6.21
C PHE A 254 -6.95 -5.35 5.08
N ASP A 255 -7.70 -4.68 4.21
CA ASP A 255 -8.28 -5.31 3.02
C ASP A 255 -7.18 -5.79 2.07
N VAL A 256 -6.16 -4.95 1.82
CA VAL A 256 -4.95 -5.30 1.06
C VAL A 256 -4.24 -6.52 1.67
N GLN A 257 -4.07 -6.56 2.99
CA GLN A 257 -3.44 -7.67 3.69
C GLN A 257 -4.17 -9.00 3.44
N ASN A 258 -5.50 -8.98 3.54
CA ASN A 258 -6.33 -10.15 3.29
C ASN A 258 -6.27 -10.57 1.82
N MET A 259 -6.37 -9.61 0.91
CA MET A 259 -6.36 -9.82 -0.53
C MET A 259 -5.02 -10.40 -1.02
N LEU A 260 -3.89 -9.93 -0.48
CA LEU A 260 -2.55 -10.45 -0.79
C LEU A 260 -2.19 -11.74 -0.05
N ASN A 261 -3.07 -12.25 0.82
CA ASN A 261 -2.86 -13.43 1.66
C ASN A 261 -1.58 -13.35 2.53
N ILE A 262 -1.23 -12.16 3.05
CA ILE A 262 -0.03 -11.91 3.87
C ILE A 262 -0.38 -11.77 5.36
N LYS A 263 -0.86 -12.86 5.95
CA LYS A 263 -1.24 -12.89 7.38
C LYS A 263 -0.02 -12.60 8.27
N GLY A 264 -0.19 -11.70 9.24
CA GLY A 264 0.89 -11.29 10.14
C GLY A 264 1.93 -10.34 9.52
N CYS A 265 1.62 -9.72 8.38
CA CYS A 265 2.47 -8.67 7.82
C CYS A 265 2.64 -7.51 8.79
N LEU A 266 3.82 -6.91 8.77
CA LEU A 266 4.10 -5.69 9.50
C LEU A 266 3.38 -4.51 8.81
N ILE A 267 2.91 -3.55 9.58
CA ILE A 267 2.36 -2.30 9.06
C ILE A 267 3.18 -1.18 9.67
N PHE A 268 3.81 -0.35 8.85
CA PHE A 268 4.55 0.82 9.33
C PHE A 268 3.98 2.09 8.74
N ARG A 269 3.90 3.13 9.57
CA ARG A 269 3.31 4.41 9.18
C ARG A 269 4.26 5.56 9.50
N SER A 270 4.56 6.35 8.47
CA SER A 270 5.24 7.61 8.67
C SER A 270 4.25 8.74 8.97
N SER A 271 4.70 9.74 9.71
CA SER A 271 3.91 10.94 9.97
C SER A 271 3.63 11.69 8.66
N PHE A 272 2.39 12.17 8.51
CA PHE A 272 2.00 13.03 7.40
C PHE A 272 2.45 14.48 7.60
N ASN A 273 2.97 14.83 8.79
CA ASN A 273 3.39 16.18 9.08
C ASN A 273 4.58 16.60 8.21
N ARG A 274 4.47 17.78 7.60
CA ARG A 274 5.51 18.41 6.81
C ARG A 274 5.83 19.75 7.48
N PRO A 275 6.76 19.79 8.45
CA PRO A 275 7.05 21.01 9.22
C PRO A 275 7.55 22.16 8.33
N ASN A 276 8.01 21.85 7.12
CA ASN A 276 8.45 22.81 6.11
C ASN A 276 7.32 23.35 5.21
N LEU A 277 6.06 22.92 5.38
CA LEU A 277 4.93 23.45 4.62
C LEU A 277 4.10 24.41 5.47
N PHE A 278 3.94 25.64 4.99
CA PHE A 278 3.03 26.63 5.57
C PHE A 278 1.69 26.60 4.82
N TYR A 279 0.61 26.27 5.53
CA TYR A 279 -0.73 26.25 4.96
C TYR A 279 -1.41 27.61 5.17
N LYS A 280 -1.79 28.29 4.08
CA LYS A 280 -2.57 29.53 4.11
C LYS A 280 -3.85 29.36 3.29
N VAL A 281 -4.98 29.72 3.88
CA VAL A 281 -6.26 29.84 3.16
C VAL A 281 -6.47 31.32 2.85
N ASN A 282 -6.56 31.67 1.58
CA ASN A 282 -6.97 33.01 1.16
C ASN A 282 -8.45 32.95 0.77
N ILE A 283 -9.23 33.91 1.23
CA ILE A 283 -10.61 34.08 0.80
C ILE A 283 -10.55 34.68 -0.62
N PRO A 284 -11.24 34.09 -1.62
CA PRO A 284 -11.33 34.68 -2.95
C PRO A 284 -11.98 36.07 -2.88
N ASP A 285 -11.48 37.03 -3.66
CA ASP A 285 -11.94 38.44 -3.64
C ASP A 285 -13.43 38.64 -4.02
N CYS A 286 -14.12 37.60 -4.50
CA CYS A 286 -15.53 37.64 -4.88
C CYS A 286 -16.47 37.17 -3.75
N TYR A 287 -16.64 38.02 -2.73
CA TYR A 287 -17.84 38.03 -1.87
C TYR A 287 -18.67 39.32 -2.02
N LYS A 288 -18.41 40.13 -3.07
CA LYS A 288 -19.15 41.38 -3.35
C LYS A 288 -20.35 41.23 -4.31
N CYS A 289 -20.64 40.04 -4.82
CA CYS A 289 -21.85 39.78 -5.60
C CYS A 289 -22.72 38.79 -4.83
N TYR A 290 -24.00 39.12 -4.62
CA TYR A 290 -25.02 38.38 -3.85
C TYR A 290 -25.16 38.70 -2.35
N ILE A 291 -25.32 39.98 -1.97
CA ILE A 291 -26.36 40.37 -0.99
C ILE A 291 -26.87 41.78 -1.34
N ARG A 292 -27.92 41.85 -2.18
CA ARG A 292 -28.89 42.94 -2.21
C ARG A 292 -30.16 42.41 -2.89
N MET A 293 -31.04 41.80 -2.09
CA MET A 293 -32.46 41.76 -2.43
C MET A 293 -33.12 42.97 -1.74
N PRO A 294 -33.77 43.88 -2.48
CA PRO A 294 -34.63 44.88 -1.86
C PRO A 294 -35.97 44.22 -1.49
N PHE A 295 -36.40 44.42 -0.23
CA PHE A 295 -37.81 44.49 0.10
C PHE A 295 -38.33 45.88 -0.28
#